data_AF-A0A1F3WWZ6-F1
#
_entry.id   AF-A0A1F3WWZ6-F1
#
_cell.length_a   1.000
_cell.length_b   1.000
_cell.length_c   1.000
_cell.angle_alpha   90.00
_cell.angle_beta   90.00
_cell.angle_gamma   90.00
#
_symmetry.space_group_name_H-M   'P 1'
#
loop_
_entity.id
_entity.type
_entity.pdbx_description
1 polymer ?
#
loop_
_entity_poly.entity_id
_entity_poly.type
_entity_poly.pdbx_seq_one_letter_code
_entity_poly.pdbx_strand_id
1 'polypeptide(L)'
;MKYYTPIAYVFTCLILLVFFVLSTYGALTPTSYNMRDLEILSEEKNFIEFFDHAMDIRPLDRNTHWQDMVYKCSENYLNEIMETQQYGKETIKYVEKLAFWPTLRNNEIFQVKRAQYGLKYFNICLDNAQKHTLNEIKQCQQEMQTFWKNTPKDFINLQLGIDLAGLSKRFSPASEAREVGFYYSTILLNKYAGPTCDKMELVDFFLEQIQSENGCESSPEDCNKIINKFASQSCWEFLVPHIKQKLLNSQDPKLKGLYLSLLHAKKFLTPSETDFYFTSYVLDGPLNGQLFNLAWNIIGELGKNHKRREAVLAKFKQSPWLPGDLFKTSNQERLKIIMSLLSKNIPEYLDYYAMTCIRYLRGELQTPTGNPTPGCHALFKTSDKENWLPPHFKQAYKQSL
;
A
#
# COMPACT_ATOMS: atom_id res chain seq x y z
N MET A 1 54.19 8.67 -83.10
CA MET A 1 53.23 9.08 -82.05
C MET A 1 53.27 8.05 -80.93
N LYS A 2 53.85 8.38 -79.78
CA LYS A 2 53.75 7.57 -78.56
C LYS A 2 53.26 8.50 -77.45
N TYR A 3 51.96 8.42 -77.16
CA TYR A 3 51.33 9.12 -76.06
C TYR A 3 51.68 8.40 -74.76
N TYR A 4 52.61 8.96 -73.98
CA TYR A 4 52.84 8.51 -72.61
C TYR A 4 51.91 9.29 -71.66
N THR A 5 50.77 8.67 -71.40
CA THR A 5 50.06 8.51 -70.11
C THR A 5 49.90 9.72 -69.16
N PRO A 6 48.67 10.28 -69.00
CA PRO A 6 48.29 11.15 -67.88
C PRO A 6 47.96 10.41 -66.56
N ILE A 7 48.10 9.07 -66.55
CA ILE A 7 47.68 8.20 -65.43
C ILE A 7 48.60 8.35 -64.19
N ALA A 8 49.88 8.67 -64.39
CA ALA A 8 50.85 8.80 -63.29
C ALA A 8 50.59 10.01 -62.37
N TYR A 9 50.05 11.10 -62.91
CA TYR A 9 49.71 12.32 -62.15
C TYR A 9 48.44 12.16 -61.31
N VAL A 10 47.47 11.38 -61.81
CA VAL A 10 46.23 11.11 -61.07
C VAL A 10 46.49 10.21 -59.87
N PHE A 11 47.33 9.19 -60.02
CA PHE A 11 47.70 8.30 -58.90
C PHE A 11 48.51 8.99 -57.81
N THR A 12 49.44 9.88 -58.18
CA THR A 12 50.22 10.65 -57.19
C THR A 12 49.36 11.67 -56.43
N CYS A 13 48.40 12.33 -57.10
CA CYS A 13 47.43 13.19 -56.40
C CYS A 13 46.51 12.41 -55.46
N LEU A 14 46.05 11.21 -55.86
CA LEU A 14 45.17 10.39 -55.02
C LEU A 14 45.88 9.86 -53.77
N ILE A 15 47.16 9.47 -53.90
CA ILE A 15 47.98 9.01 -52.77
C ILE A 15 48.28 10.17 -51.80
N LEU A 16 48.54 11.38 -52.30
CA LEU A 16 48.72 12.58 -51.46
C LEU A 16 47.44 12.97 -50.74
N LEU A 17 46.27 12.84 -51.38
CA LEU A 17 44.97 13.16 -50.78
C LEU A 17 44.57 12.14 -49.71
N VAL A 18 44.88 10.85 -49.92
CA VAL A 18 44.70 9.80 -48.91
C VAL A 18 45.65 9.99 -47.72
N PHE A 19 46.90 10.40 -47.95
CA PHE A 19 47.83 10.75 -46.86
C PHE A 19 47.41 11.99 -46.09
N PHE A 20 46.80 12.99 -46.74
CA PHE A 20 46.30 14.20 -46.09
C PHE A 20 45.03 13.94 -45.26
N VAL A 21 44.14 13.06 -45.72
CA VAL A 21 42.99 12.62 -44.92
C VAL A 21 43.45 11.76 -43.73
N LEU A 22 44.41 10.86 -43.92
CA LEU A 22 44.95 10.02 -42.83
C LEU A 22 45.77 10.80 -41.80
N SER A 23 46.43 11.91 -42.17
CA SER A 23 47.15 12.75 -41.21
C SER A 23 46.25 13.66 -40.37
N THR A 24 45.01 13.95 -40.82
CA THR A 24 43.99 14.62 -39.99
C THR A 24 43.30 13.70 -38.98
N TYR A 25 43.44 12.38 -39.13
CA TYR A 25 43.09 11.39 -38.09
C TYR A 25 44.23 11.14 -37.10
N GLY A 26 45.25 12.02 -37.09
CA GLY A 26 46.24 12.09 -36.03
C GLY A 26 45.57 12.37 -34.68
N ALA A 27 45.28 11.31 -33.95
CA ALA A 27 45.09 11.25 -32.50
C ALA A 27 44.54 12.54 -31.85
N LEU A 28 43.23 12.74 -31.94
CA LEU A 28 42.51 13.40 -30.86
C LEU A 28 42.64 12.48 -29.64
N THR A 29 43.72 12.65 -28.87
CA THR A 29 43.74 12.18 -27.48
C THR A 29 42.49 12.75 -26.84
N PRO A 30 41.63 11.95 -26.19
CA PRO A 30 40.49 12.49 -25.47
C PRO A 30 41.03 13.57 -24.54
N THR A 31 40.64 14.82 -24.75
CA THR A 31 41.02 15.91 -23.87
C THR A 31 40.41 15.58 -22.52
N SER A 32 41.22 15.08 -21.60
CA SER A 32 40.80 14.82 -20.23
C SER A 32 40.54 16.17 -19.57
N TYR A 33 39.31 16.37 -19.10
CA TYR A 33 38.95 17.61 -18.40
C TYR A 33 39.60 17.63 -17.02
N ASN A 34 40.01 18.83 -16.59
CA ASN A 34 40.46 19.08 -15.23
C ASN A 34 39.35 19.77 -14.41
N MET A 35 39.60 20.00 -13.12
CA MET A 35 38.60 20.58 -12.21
C MET A 35 38.12 21.97 -12.67
N ARG A 36 39.01 22.79 -13.21
CA ARG A 36 38.69 24.14 -13.67
C ARG A 36 37.78 24.12 -14.90
N ASP A 37 37.99 23.17 -15.79
CA ASP A 37 37.14 23.00 -16.97
C ASP A 37 35.71 22.63 -16.53
N LEU A 38 35.57 21.74 -15.54
CA LEU A 38 34.27 21.38 -14.96
C LEU A 38 33.58 22.57 -14.25
N GLU A 39 34.33 23.43 -13.57
CA GLU A 39 33.79 24.66 -12.97
C GLU A 39 33.18 25.58 -14.03
N ILE A 40 33.89 25.79 -15.15
CA ILE A 40 33.42 26.62 -16.26
C ILE A 40 32.14 26.03 -16.86
N LEU A 41 32.12 24.72 -17.15
CA LEU A 41 30.93 24.06 -17.68
C LEU A 41 29.72 24.15 -16.73
N SER A 42 29.97 24.09 -15.42
CA SER A 42 28.93 24.28 -14.39
C SER A 42 28.35 25.69 -14.41
N GLU A 43 29.21 26.71 -14.53
CA GLU A 43 28.83 28.12 -14.58
C GLU A 43 28.08 28.48 -15.87
N GLU A 44 28.54 27.94 -17.01
CA GLU A 44 27.95 28.13 -18.33
C GLU A 44 26.68 27.29 -18.56
N LYS A 45 26.29 26.46 -17.58
CA LYS A 45 25.13 25.54 -17.65
C LYS A 45 25.22 24.51 -18.78
N ASN A 46 26.42 24.17 -19.23
CA ASN A 46 26.62 23.11 -20.22
C ASN A 46 26.63 21.73 -19.53
N PHE A 47 25.45 21.33 -19.05
CA PHE A 47 25.31 20.18 -18.15
C PHE A 47 25.65 18.84 -18.80
N ILE A 48 25.32 18.66 -20.08
CA ILE A 48 25.59 17.39 -20.78
C ILE A 48 27.10 17.16 -20.90
N GLU A 49 27.83 18.18 -21.38
CA GLU A 49 29.29 18.11 -21.47
C GLU A 49 29.94 17.96 -20.08
N PHE A 50 29.42 18.68 -19.09
CA PHE A 50 29.87 18.53 -17.71
C PHE A 50 29.79 17.07 -17.25
N PHE A 51 28.66 16.39 -17.45
CA PHE A 51 28.49 15.01 -17.00
C PHE A 51 29.24 13.98 -17.83
N ASP A 52 29.43 14.23 -19.13
CA ASP A 52 30.21 13.33 -19.97
C ASP A 52 31.70 13.37 -19.60
N HIS A 53 32.19 14.48 -19.04
CA HIS A 53 33.59 14.68 -18.63
C HIS A 53 33.83 14.69 -17.12
N ALA A 54 32.80 14.74 -16.26
CA ALA A 54 33.00 14.80 -14.81
C ALA A 54 33.72 13.56 -14.23
N MET A 55 33.68 12.44 -14.94
CA MET A 55 34.41 11.22 -14.56
C MET A 55 35.87 11.18 -15.05
N ASP A 56 36.31 12.13 -15.88
CA ASP A 56 37.71 12.26 -16.31
C ASP A 56 38.62 12.58 -15.12
N ILE A 57 38.08 13.26 -14.10
CA ILE A 57 38.76 13.46 -12.82
C ILE A 57 39.05 12.10 -12.19
N ARG A 58 40.32 11.84 -11.87
CA ARG A 58 40.76 10.57 -11.27
C ARG A 58 40.02 10.35 -9.94
N PRO A 59 39.65 9.10 -9.60
CA PRO A 59 38.92 8.82 -8.36
C PRO A 59 39.54 9.39 -7.08
N LEU A 60 40.88 9.46 -7.02
CA LEU A 60 41.62 10.03 -5.87
C LEU A 60 41.50 11.56 -5.77
N ASP A 61 41.19 12.24 -6.88
CA ASP A 61 41.06 13.70 -6.97
C ASP A 61 39.60 14.16 -6.84
N ARG A 62 38.64 13.23 -6.71
CA ARG A 62 37.20 13.51 -6.51
C ARG A 62 36.93 13.82 -5.04
N ASN A 63 37.28 15.03 -4.66
CA ASN A 63 37.05 15.57 -3.32
C ASN A 63 35.62 16.13 -3.16
N THR A 64 35.33 16.73 -2.00
CA THR A 64 34.04 17.36 -1.70
C THR A 64 33.64 18.42 -2.71
N HIS A 65 34.59 19.21 -3.23
CA HIS A 65 34.31 20.25 -4.24
C HIS A 65 33.77 19.64 -5.55
N TRP A 66 34.41 18.59 -6.05
CA TRP A 66 33.88 17.85 -7.21
C TRP A 66 32.47 17.30 -6.95
N GLN A 67 32.25 16.75 -5.77
CA GLN A 67 30.97 16.18 -5.38
C GLN A 67 29.86 17.24 -5.34
N ASP A 68 30.15 18.41 -4.77
CA ASP A 68 29.22 19.55 -4.70
C ASP A 68 28.88 20.08 -6.09
N MET A 69 29.86 20.14 -7.01
CA MET A 69 29.59 20.49 -8.41
C MET A 69 28.68 19.47 -9.09
N VAL A 70 28.93 18.16 -8.90
CA VAL A 70 28.07 17.11 -9.45
C VAL A 70 26.64 17.24 -8.92
N TYR A 71 26.47 17.55 -7.64
CA TYR A 71 25.14 17.80 -7.05
C TYR A 71 24.46 19.01 -7.67
N LYS A 72 25.13 20.16 -7.67
CA LYS A 72 24.60 21.42 -8.21
C LYS A 72 24.25 21.29 -9.70
N CYS A 73 25.14 20.72 -10.51
CA CYS A 73 24.87 20.47 -11.93
C CYS A 73 23.67 19.55 -12.13
N SER A 74 23.51 18.51 -11.29
CA SER A 74 22.44 17.54 -11.47
C SER A 74 21.07 18.12 -11.14
N GLU A 75 21.01 18.96 -10.09
CA GLU A 75 19.81 19.68 -9.73
C GLU A 75 19.44 20.71 -10.80
N ASN A 76 20.41 21.51 -11.25
CA ASN A 76 20.17 22.54 -12.27
C ASN A 76 19.77 21.93 -13.61
N TYR A 77 20.41 20.84 -14.02
CA TYR A 77 20.03 20.11 -15.23
C TYR A 77 18.58 19.62 -15.16
N LEU A 78 18.19 18.96 -14.05
CA LEU A 78 16.82 18.48 -13.87
C LEU A 78 15.81 19.63 -13.84
N ASN A 79 16.13 20.76 -13.19
CA ASN A 79 15.29 21.94 -13.20
C ASN A 79 15.11 22.49 -14.62
N GLU A 80 16.20 22.64 -15.38
CA GLU A 80 16.14 23.17 -16.74
C GLU A 80 15.30 22.30 -17.67
N ILE A 81 15.50 20.98 -17.69
CA ILE A 81 14.72 20.09 -18.55
C ILE A 81 13.24 20.02 -18.13
N MET A 82 12.92 20.24 -16.85
CA MET A 82 11.53 20.33 -16.39
C MET A 82 10.87 21.66 -16.77
N GLU A 83 11.57 22.78 -16.57
CA GLU A 83 11.10 24.13 -16.91
C GLU A 83 10.88 24.27 -18.42
N THR A 84 11.81 23.73 -19.23
CA THR A 84 11.72 23.72 -20.69
C THR A 84 10.89 22.56 -21.25
N GLN A 85 10.26 21.76 -20.38
CA GLN A 85 9.35 20.66 -20.71
C GLN A 85 9.94 19.59 -21.64
N GLN A 86 11.24 19.30 -21.52
CA GLN A 86 11.94 18.31 -22.33
C GLN A 86 11.67 16.88 -21.85
N TYR A 87 10.42 16.41 -21.90
CA TYR A 87 10.01 15.07 -21.47
C TYR A 87 10.20 13.99 -22.55
N GLY A 88 11.37 13.99 -23.20
CA GLY A 88 11.71 13.07 -24.29
C GLY A 88 12.28 11.74 -23.83
N LYS A 89 12.20 10.72 -24.70
CA LYS A 89 12.76 9.38 -24.43
C LYS A 89 14.27 9.40 -24.21
N GLU A 90 15.01 10.19 -24.98
CA GLU A 90 16.46 10.32 -24.82
C GLU A 90 16.81 11.05 -23.51
N THR A 91 16.02 12.06 -23.14
CA THR A 91 16.20 12.78 -21.89
C THR A 91 16.00 11.89 -20.66
N ILE A 92 14.92 11.09 -20.60
CA ILE A 92 14.73 10.16 -19.46
C ILE A 92 15.84 9.10 -19.40
N LYS A 93 16.32 8.59 -20.55
CA LYS A 93 17.45 7.65 -20.56
C LYS A 93 18.71 8.29 -19.98
N TYR A 94 18.96 9.56 -20.28
CA TYR A 94 20.10 10.29 -19.73
C TYR A 94 19.95 10.52 -18.22
N VAL A 95 18.76 10.92 -17.74
CA VAL A 95 18.45 11.02 -16.31
C VAL A 95 18.68 9.67 -15.60
N GLU A 96 18.24 8.56 -16.21
CA GLU A 96 18.46 7.22 -15.66
C GLU A 96 19.95 6.83 -15.65
N LYS A 97 20.72 7.19 -16.69
CA LYS A 97 22.18 7.00 -16.71
C LYS A 97 22.83 7.70 -15.52
N LEU A 98 22.43 8.94 -15.22
CA LEU A 98 22.93 9.70 -14.06
C LEU A 98 22.52 9.06 -12.73
N ALA A 99 21.32 8.47 -12.63
CA ALA A 99 20.86 7.81 -11.40
C ALA A 99 21.71 6.61 -10.96
N PHE A 100 22.49 6.02 -11.88
CA PHE A 100 23.45 4.96 -11.56
C PHE A 100 24.79 5.47 -11.03
N TRP A 101 25.06 6.78 -11.08
CA TRP A 101 26.29 7.34 -10.52
C TRP A 101 26.31 7.18 -9.00
N PRO A 102 27.37 6.61 -8.39
CA PRO A 102 27.42 6.41 -6.93
C PRO A 102 27.13 7.68 -6.13
N THR A 103 27.62 8.83 -6.63
CA THR A 103 27.43 10.15 -6.03
C THR A 103 25.96 10.58 -6.01
N LEU A 104 25.25 10.43 -7.13
CA LEU A 104 23.86 10.88 -7.31
C LEU A 104 22.84 9.86 -6.81
N ARG A 105 23.19 8.57 -6.83
CA ARG A 105 22.34 7.48 -6.36
C ARG A 105 21.89 7.67 -4.92
N ASN A 106 22.75 8.21 -4.07
CA ASN A 106 22.46 8.43 -2.65
C ASN A 106 22.13 9.90 -2.32
N ASN A 107 22.03 10.77 -3.33
CA ASN A 107 21.69 12.17 -3.13
C ASN A 107 20.16 12.36 -3.11
N GLU A 108 19.62 12.76 -1.96
CA GLU A 108 18.17 12.89 -1.76
C GLU A 108 17.52 13.90 -2.72
N ILE A 109 18.14 15.07 -2.91
CA ILE A 109 17.63 16.14 -3.77
C ILE A 109 17.50 15.64 -5.22
N PHE A 110 18.56 15.00 -5.72
CA PHE A 110 18.57 14.41 -7.06
C PHE A 110 17.48 13.33 -7.19
N GLN A 111 17.33 12.43 -6.21
CA GLN A 111 16.31 11.38 -6.27
C GLN A 111 14.89 11.96 -6.25
N VAL A 112 14.64 13.02 -5.48
CA VAL A 112 13.34 13.73 -5.48
C VAL A 112 13.07 14.39 -6.83
N LYS A 113 14.05 15.09 -7.42
CA LYS A 113 13.92 15.73 -8.73
C LYS A 113 13.76 14.69 -9.86
N ARG A 114 14.51 13.59 -9.81
CA ARG A 114 14.34 12.44 -10.71
C ARG A 114 12.93 11.87 -10.63
N ALA A 115 12.38 11.71 -9.42
CA ALA A 115 11.02 11.25 -9.21
C ALA A 115 9.98 12.19 -9.83
N GLN A 116 10.12 13.50 -9.63
CA GLN A 116 9.25 14.53 -10.22
C GLN A 116 9.29 14.50 -11.75
N TYR A 117 10.49 14.47 -12.33
CA TYR A 117 10.67 14.38 -13.77
C TYR A 117 10.08 13.08 -14.33
N GLY A 118 10.39 11.94 -13.70
CA GLY A 118 9.90 10.62 -14.10
C GLY A 118 8.37 10.53 -14.08
N LEU A 119 7.71 11.00 -13.03
CA LEU A 119 6.24 11.03 -12.94
C LEU A 119 5.62 11.82 -14.10
N LYS A 120 6.17 12.99 -14.40
CA LYS A 120 5.67 13.82 -15.51
C LYS A 120 5.91 13.15 -16.86
N TYR A 121 7.10 12.58 -17.08
CA TYR A 121 7.44 11.81 -18.27
C TYR A 121 6.47 10.63 -18.48
N PHE A 122 6.26 9.78 -17.47
CA PHE A 122 5.39 8.59 -17.62
C PHE A 122 3.93 8.96 -17.81
N ASN A 123 3.45 10.03 -17.17
CA ASN A 123 2.11 10.53 -17.45
C ASN A 123 1.95 10.97 -18.92
N ILE A 124 2.93 11.65 -19.50
CA ILE A 124 2.92 12.04 -20.93
C ILE A 124 3.04 10.81 -21.83
N CYS A 125 3.94 9.87 -21.49
CA CYS A 125 4.12 8.61 -22.22
C CYS A 125 2.80 7.84 -22.33
N LEU A 126 2.12 7.64 -21.19
CA LEU A 126 0.87 6.90 -21.12
C LEU A 126 -0.29 7.64 -21.81
N ASP A 127 -0.39 8.96 -21.64
CA ASP A 127 -1.42 9.77 -22.31
C ASP A 127 -1.28 9.75 -23.84
N ASN A 128 -0.05 9.77 -24.35
CA ASN A 128 0.21 9.65 -25.78
C ASN A 128 -0.04 8.23 -26.27
N ALA A 129 0.46 7.22 -25.57
CA ALA A 129 0.27 5.81 -25.92
C ALA A 129 -1.22 5.42 -25.98
N GLN A 130 -2.04 5.98 -25.09
CA GLN A 130 -3.50 5.75 -25.07
C GLN A 130 -4.19 6.19 -26.37
N LYS A 131 -3.64 7.18 -27.08
CA LYS A 131 -4.18 7.69 -28.36
C LYS A 131 -3.82 6.80 -29.54
N HIS A 132 -2.90 5.84 -29.35
CA HIS A 132 -2.33 5.03 -30.42
C HIS A 132 -2.64 3.54 -30.25
N THR A 133 -1.91 2.82 -29.39
CA THR A 133 -2.05 1.36 -29.27
C THR A 133 -1.83 0.83 -27.86
N LEU A 134 -2.45 -0.32 -27.56
CA LEU A 134 -2.25 -1.04 -26.29
C LEU A 134 -0.79 -1.47 -26.07
N ASN A 135 -0.03 -1.74 -27.14
CA ASN A 135 1.38 -2.14 -27.04
C ASN A 135 2.25 -0.99 -26.53
N GLU A 136 1.97 0.24 -26.93
CA GLU A 136 2.69 1.42 -26.44
C GLU A 136 2.42 1.68 -24.96
N ILE A 137 1.18 1.46 -24.49
CA ILE A 137 0.84 1.57 -23.07
C ILE A 137 1.68 0.58 -22.26
N LYS A 138 1.75 -0.67 -22.71
CA LYS A 138 2.57 -1.72 -22.08
C LYS A 138 4.05 -1.37 -22.07
N GLN A 139 4.56 -0.76 -23.13
CA GLN A 139 5.94 -0.30 -23.16
C GLN A 139 6.20 0.81 -22.13
N CYS A 140 5.35 1.84 -22.07
CA CYS A 140 5.46 2.89 -21.05
C CYS A 140 5.40 2.32 -19.63
N GLN A 141 4.49 1.36 -19.38
CA GLN A 141 4.37 0.69 -18.07
C GLN A 141 5.63 -0.12 -17.72
N GLN A 142 6.23 -0.83 -18.69
CA GLN A 142 7.48 -1.58 -18.47
C GLN A 142 8.66 -0.65 -18.18
N GLU A 143 8.78 0.47 -18.91
CA GLU A 143 9.78 1.50 -18.64
C GLU A 143 9.55 2.10 -17.23
N MET A 144 8.30 2.35 -16.85
CA MET A 144 7.90 2.85 -15.53
C MET A 144 8.24 1.88 -14.39
N GLN A 145 7.96 0.58 -14.57
CA GLN A 145 8.33 -0.45 -13.61
C GLN A 145 9.86 -0.55 -13.46
N THR A 146 10.60 -0.40 -14.56
CA THR A 146 12.07 -0.42 -14.55
C THR A 146 12.62 0.78 -13.81
N PHE A 147 12.07 1.97 -14.06
CA PHE A 147 12.38 3.21 -13.33
C PHE A 147 12.17 3.05 -11.82
N TRP A 148 11.06 2.42 -11.41
CA TRP A 148 10.81 2.10 -10.00
C TRP A 148 11.82 1.11 -9.42
N LYS A 149 12.11 -0.01 -10.12
CA LYS A 149 13.10 -1.02 -9.69
C LYS A 149 14.49 -0.42 -9.48
N ASN A 150 14.86 0.56 -10.29
CA ASN A 150 16.15 1.24 -10.22
C ASN A 150 16.22 2.29 -9.10
N THR A 151 15.09 2.61 -8.46
CA THR A 151 15.07 3.55 -7.34
C THR A 151 15.79 2.93 -6.13
N PRO A 152 16.75 3.64 -5.51
CA PRO A 152 17.53 3.11 -4.38
C PRO A 152 16.63 2.67 -3.23
N LYS A 153 16.82 1.44 -2.74
CA LYS A 153 15.96 0.82 -1.71
C LYS A 153 15.97 1.55 -0.36
N ASP A 154 17.12 2.11 0.00
CA ASP A 154 17.32 2.83 1.26
C ASP A 154 16.74 4.27 1.22
N PHE A 155 16.50 4.80 0.02
CA PHE A 155 15.90 6.12 -0.23
C PHE A 155 14.65 5.99 -1.11
N ILE A 156 13.88 4.92 -0.93
CA ILE A 156 12.63 4.81 -1.67
C ILE A 156 11.74 5.98 -1.24
N ASN A 157 11.57 6.93 -2.15
CA ASN A 157 10.47 7.87 -2.06
C ASN A 157 9.18 7.05 -2.21
N LEU A 158 8.60 6.65 -1.08
CA LEU A 158 7.43 5.75 -1.10
C LEU A 158 6.22 6.43 -1.75
N GLN A 159 6.15 7.76 -1.68
CA GLN A 159 5.15 8.55 -2.38
C GLN A 159 5.25 8.36 -3.90
N LEU A 160 6.46 8.30 -4.46
CA LEU A 160 6.66 7.99 -5.88
C LEU A 160 5.99 6.66 -6.25
N GLY A 161 6.18 5.61 -5.45
CA GLY A 161 5.55 4.31 -5.72
C GLY A 161 4.02 4.38 -5.76
N ILE A 162 3.42 5.19 -4.89
CA ILE A 162 1.97 5.42 -4.86
C ILE A 162 1.51 6.20 -6.09
N ASP A 163 2.25 7.24 -6.47
CA ASP A 163 1.92 8.06 -7.62
C ASP A 163 2.03 7.25 -8.92
N LEU A 164 3.06 6.40 -9.04
CA LEU A 164 3.21 5.46 -10.17
C LEU A 164 2.10 4.41 -10.21
N ALA A 165 1.66 3.92 -9.04
CA ALA A 165 0.51 3.02 -8.94
C ALA A 165 -0.78 3.71 -9.41
N GLY A 166 -0.96 4.99 -9.05
CA GLY A 166 -2.07 5.82 -9.51
C GLY A 166 -2.07 6.04 -11.02
N LEU A 167 -0.90 6.31 -11.61
CA LEU A 167 -0.74 6.38 -13.07
C LEU A 167 -1.08 5.03 -13.72
N SER A 168 -0.53 3.93 -13.23
CA SER A 168 -0.85 2.60 -13.75
C SER A 168 -2.36 2.34 -13.70
N LYS A 169 -3.01 2.56 -12.54
CA LYS A 169 -4.46 2.36 -12.38
C LYS A 169 -5.30 3.19 -13.36
N ARG A 170 -4.87 4.41 -13.69
CA ARG A 170 -5.60 5.30 -14.61
C ARG A 170 -5.57 4.81 -16.06
N PHE A 171 -4.46 4.22 -16.49
CA PHE A 171 -4.22 3.88 -17.89
C PHE A 171 -4.30 2.37 -18.18
N SER A 172 -4.29 1.50 -17.16
CA SER A 172 -4.46 0.05 -17.31
C SER A 172 -5.96 -0.31 -17.42
N PRO A 173 -6.35 -1.22 -18.34
CA PRO A 173 -7.68 -1.82 -18.33
C PRO A 173 -7.97 -2.49 -16.97
N ALA A 174 -9.24 -2.49 -16.53
CA ALA A 174 -9.63 -3.06 -15.23
C ALA A 174 -9.17 -4.52 -15.00
N SER A 175 -8.90 -5.27 -16.08
CA SER A 175 -8.37 -6.63 -16.05
C SER A 175 -6.88 -6.76 -15.68
N GLU A 176 -6.12 -5.66 -15.58
CA GLU A 176 -4.67 -5.64 -15.35
C GLU A 176 -4.29 -5.14 -13.94
N ALA A 177 -5.10 -5.44 -12.93
CA ALA A 177 -4.85 -5.11 -11.52
C ALA A 177 -3.47 -5.55 -10.96
N ARG A 178 -2.79 -6.48 -11.65
CA ARG A 178 -1.43 -6.95 -11.30
C ARG A 178 -0.38 -5.84 -11.34
N GLU A 179 -0.56 -4.81 -12.18
CA GLU A 179 0.44 -3.77 -12.37
C GLU A 179 0.50 -2.80 -11.19
N VAL A 180 -0.65 -2.46 -10.62
CA VAL A 180 -0.77 -1.68 -9.37
C VAL A 180 -0.13 -2.43 -8.21
N GLY A 181 -0.38 -3.74 -8.13
CA GLY A 181 0.11 -4.58 -7.04
C GLY A 181 1.63 -4.64 -6.93
N PHE A 182 2.36 -4.45 -8.03
CA PHE A 182 3.83 -4.40 -8.02
C PHE A 182 4.36 -3.25 -7.16
N TYR A 183 3.78 -2.05 -7.29
CA TYR A 183 4.19 -0.87 -6.54
C TYR A 183 3.80 -0.99 -5.06
N TYR A 184 2.53 -1.30 -4.79
CA TYR A 184 2.01 -1.40 -3.42
C TYR A 184 2.68 -2.51 -2.62
N SER A 185 2.96 -3.68 -3.21
CA SER A 185 3.68 -4.76 -2.53
C SER A 185 5.09 -4.33 -2.14
N THR A 186 5.78 -3.57 -3.00
CA THR A 186 7.12 -3.04 -2.69
C THR A 186 7.08 -2.09 -1.49
N ILE A 187 6.06 -1.24 -1.41
CA ILE A 187 5.88 -0.30 -0.29
C ILE A 187 5.56 -1.06 0.99
N LEU A 188 4.53 -1.92 0.97
CA LEU A 188 4.08 -2.64 2.16
C LEU A 188 5.18 -3.52 2.77
N LEU A 189 6.08 -4.09 1.95
CA LEU A 189 7.21 -4.89 2.40
C LEU A 189 8.44 -4.08 2.82
N ASN A 190 8.45 -2.77 2.61
CA ASN A 190 9.58 -1.93 3.01
C ASN A 190 9.58 -1.73 4.53
N LYS A 191 10.75 -1.87 5.16
CA LYS A 191 10.96 -1.69 6.62
C LYS A 191 10.85 -0.24 7.10
N TYR A 192 10.85 0.73 6.19
CA TYR A 192 10.75 2.16 6.47
C TYR A 192 9.40 2.74 6.08
N ALA A 193 8.44 1.90 5.65
CA ALA A 193 7.18 2.38 5.09
C ALA A 193 6.10 2.73 6.12
N GLY A 194 6.37 2.58 7.42
CA GLY A 194 5.43 2.79 8.53
C GLY A 194 4.31 3.80 8.26
N PRO A 195 4.54 5.13 8.36
CA PRO A 195 3.49 6.13 8.17
C PRO A 195 2.85 6.12 6.78
N THR A 196 3.59 5.71 5.74
CA THR A 196 3.04 5.63 4.38
C THR A 196 1.92 4.58 4.29
N CYS A 197 2.03 3.51 5.07
CA CYS A 197 1.07 2.41 5.11
C CYS A 197 -0.28 2.78 5.75
N ASP A 198 -0.44 3.99 6.30
CA ASP A 198 -1.72 4.52 6.80
C ASP A 198 -2.70 4.91 5.67
N LYS A 199 -2.23 4.95 4.42
CA LYS A 199 -3.07 5.33 3.28
C LYS A 199 -4.07 4.25 2.92
N MET A 200 -5.34 4.65 2.72
CA MET A 200 -6.45 3.75 2.45
C MET A 200 -6.24 2.85 1.22
N GLU A 201 -5.63 3.35 0.13
CA GLU A 201 -5.35 2.50 -1.03
C GLU A 201 -4.40 1.32 -0.71
N LEU A 202 -3.47 1.48 0.23
CA LEU A 202 -2.57 0.43 0.68
C LEU A 202 -3.27 -0.52 1.66
N VAL A 203 -4.11 0.01 2.55
CA VAL A 203 -4.94 -0.78 3.46
C VAL A 203 -5.86 -1.70 2.66
N ASP A 204 -6.58 -1.15 1.68
CA ASP A 204 -7.53 -1.90 0.87
C ASP A 204 -6.80 -2.95 0.02
N PHE A 205 -5.70 -2.58 -0.64
CA PHE A 205 -4.87 -3.54 -1.38
C PHE A 205 -4.36 -4.66 -0.47
N PHE A 206 -3.82 -4.34 0.71
CA PHE A 206 -3.35 -5.34 1.67
C PHE A 206 -4.47 -6.31 2.04
N LEU A 207 -5.66 -5.81 2.39
CA LEU A 207 -6.78 -6.65 2.77
C LEU A 207 -7.31 -7.50 1.63
N GLU A 208 -7.33 -6.99 0.40
CA GLU A 208 -7.66 -7.78 -0.80
C GLU A 208 -6.69 -8.94 -1.01
N GLN A 209 -5.37 -8.70 -0.88
CA GLN A 209 -4.37 -9.75 -0.98
C GLN A 209 -4.56 -10.82 0.10
N ILE A 210 -4.76 -10.41 1.35
CA ILE A 210 -5.01 -11.33 2.46
C ILE A 210 -6.31 -12.13 2.24
N GLN A 211 -7.39 -11.50 1.77
CA GLN A 211 -8.65 -12.20 1.50
C GLN A 211 -8.52 -13.27 0.42
N SER A 212 -7.62 -13.07 -0.55
CA SER A 212 -7.32 -14.08 -1.57
C SER A 212 -6.57 -15.30 -1.03
N GLU A 213 -6.03 -15.21 0.19
CA GLU A 213 -5.27 -16.26 0.86
C GLU A 213 -6.14 -16.96 1.91
N ASN A 214 -6.53 -18.22 1.66
CA ASN A 214 -7.44 -18.99 2.54
C ASN A 214 -6.79 -19.50 3.85
N GLY A 215 -5.69 -18.92 4.32
CA GLY A 215 -4.89 -19.50 5.41
C GLY A 215 -5.06 -18.85 6.79
N CYS A 216 -5.70 -17.69 6.90
CA CYS A 216 -5.92 -17.02 8.20
C CYS A 216 -7.03 -17.64 9.05
N GLU A 217 -7.76 -18.63 8.52
CA GLU A 217 -8.81 -19.35 9.24
C GLU A 217 -8.26 -20.56 10.02
N SER A 218 -7.03 -21.00 9.71
CA SER A 218 -6.46 -22.28 10.16
C SER A 218 -5.62 -22.22 11.43
N SER A 219 -4.88 -21.15 11.70
CA SER A 219 -4.12 -20.95 12.95
C SER A 219 -3.59 -19.51 13.05
N PRO A 220 -3.31 -18.99 14.26
CA PRO A 220 -2.61 -17.70 14.43
C PRO A 220 -1.22 -17.67 13.78
N GLU A 221 -0.48 -18.78 13.84
CA GLU A 221 0.87 -18.90 13.29
C GLU A 221 0.86 -18.82 11.76
N ASP A 222 -0.06 -19.52 11.11
CA ASP A 222 -0.18 -19.49 9.65
C ASP A 222 -0.70 -18.14 9.17
N CYS A 223 -1.65 -17.53 9.90
CA CYS A 223 -2.08 -16.17 9.61
C CYS A 223 -0.93 -15.17 9.73
N ASN A 224 -0.08 -15.29 10.76
CA ASN A 224 1.10 -14.43 10.90
C ASN A 224 2.10 -14.61 9.74
N LYS A 225 2.32 -15.85 9.25
CA LYS A 225 3.14 -16.09 8.04
C LYS A 225 2.56 -15.38 6.81
N ILE A 226 1.25 -15.45 6.62
CA ILE A 226 0.56 -14.78 5.51
C ILE A 226 0.70 -13.26 5.63
N ILE A 227 0.47 -12.68 6.81
CA ILE A 227 0.65 -11.24 7.04
C ILE A 227 2.06 -10.80 6.64
N ASN A 228 3.09 -11.54 7.08
CA ASN A 228 4.49 -11.19 6.81
C ASN A 228 4.88 -11.38 5.33
N LYS A 229 4.09 -12.10 4.52
CA LYS A 229 4.24 -12.18 3.06
C LYS A 229 3.84 -10.88 2.36
N PHE A 230 2.94 -10.09 2.95
CA PHE A 230 2.36 -8.91 2.31
C PHE A 230 2.71 -7.59 2.98
N ALA A 231 3.06 -7.58 4.26
CA ALA A 231 3.41 -6.37 4.99
C ALA A 231 4.61 -6.57 5.93
N SER A 232 5.47 -5.56 5.98
CA SER A 232 6.54 -5.47 6.96
C SER A 232 5.98 -5.19 8.36
N GLN A 233 6.76 -5.48 9.39
CA GLN A 233 6.38 -5.16 10.76
C GLN A 233 6.12 -3.65 10.93
N SER A 234 6.90 -2.80 10.27
CA SER A 234 6.72 -1.33 10.34
C SER A 234 5.38 -0.88 9.76
N CYS A 235 4.93 -1.48 8.65
CA CYS A 235 3.65 -1.13 8.04
C CYS A 235 2.48 -1.64 8.85
N TRP A 236 2.62 -2.83 9.44
CA TRP A 236 1.55 -3.47 10.19
C TRP A 236 0.99 -2.56 11.31
N GLU A 237 1.84 -1.83 12.03
CA GLU A 237 1.43 -0.91 13.10
C GLU A 237 0.46 0.18 12.61
N PHE A 238 0.64 0.65 11.37
CA PHE A 238 -0.22 1.66 10.75
C PHE A 238 -1.46 1.06 10.06
N LEU A 239 -1.44 -0.23 9.72
CA LEU A 239 -2.63 -0.93 9.22
C LEU A 239 -3.64 -1.24 10.34
N VAL A 240 -3.17 -1.47 11.57
CA VAL A 240 -4.00 -1.94 12.70
C VAL A 240 -5.22 -1.03 13.01
N PRO A 241 -5.10 0.31 13.09
CA PRO A 241 -6.25 1.18 13.35
C PRO A 241 -7.37 0.99 12.30
N HIS A 242 -7.01 0.90 11.02
CA HIS A 242 -7.97 0.67 9.93
C HIS A 242 -8.61 -0.70 10.00
N ILE A 243 -7.85 -1.72 10.37
CA ILE A 243 -8.39 -3.09 10.53
C ILE A 243 -9.37 -3.14 11.71
N LYS A 244 -9.07 -2.47 12.83
CA LYS A 244 -10.01 -2.34 13.97
C LYS A 244 -11.30 -1.61 13.54
N GLN A 245 -11.19 -0.54 12.76
CA GLN A 245 -12.35 0.18 12.25
C GLN A 245 -13.18 -0.68 11.29
N LYS A 246 -12.54 -1.39 10.35
CA LYS A 246 -13.23 -2.30 9.42
C LYS A 246 -13.88 -3.50 10.13
N LEU A 247 -13.28 -4.02 11.21
CA LEU A 247 -13.88 -5.03 12.08
C LEU A 247 -15.21 -4.54 12.69
N LEU A 248 -15.22 -3.32 13.21
CA LEU A 248 -16.42 -2.72 13.80
C LEU A 248 -17.51 -2.45 12.76
N ASN A 249 -17.13 -1.98 11.57
CA ASN A 249 -18.07 -1.51 10.56
C ASN A 249 -18.57 -2.61 9.61
N SER A 250 -17.84 -3.73 9.49
CA SER A 250 -18.24 -4.83 8.62
C SER A 250 -19.60 -5.39 9.04
N GLN A 251 -20.40 -5.84 8.08
CA GLN A 251 -21.60 -6.65 8.31
C GLN A 251 -21.41 -8.09 7.82
N ASP A 252 -20.31 -8.37 7.11
CA ASP A 252 -19.97 -9.69 6.61
C ASP A 252 -19.25 -10.50 7.72
N PRO A 253 -19.84 -11.62 8.19
CA PRO A 253 -19.23 -12.46 9.22
C PRO A 253 -17.87 -13.03 8.81
N LYS A 254 -17.65 -13.31 7.52
CA LYS A 254 -16.37 -13.81 7.01
C LYS A 254 -15.29 -12.74 7.13
N LEU A 255 -15.60 -11.51 6.71
CA LEU A 255 -14.66 -10.39 6.82
C LEU A 255 -14.38 -10.02 8.28
N LYS A 256 -15.41 -10.02 9.15
CA LYS A 256 -15.21 -9.83 10.60
C LYS A 256 -14.27 -10.88 11.18
N GLY A 257 -14.52 -12.16 10.85
CA GLY A 257 -13.67 -13.26 11.27
C GLY A 257 -12.23 -13.07 10.82
N LEU A 258 -12.02 -12.70 9.55
CA LEU A 258 -10.70 -12.43 9.00
C LEU A 258 -10.00 -11.29 9.76
N TYR A 259 -10.63 -10.12 9.92
CA TYR A 259 -10.02 -8.98 10.60
C TYR A 259 -9.66 -9.31 12.05
N LEU A 260 -10.53 -10.05 12.74
CA LEU A 260 -10.26 -10.51 14.09
C LEU A 260 -9.08 -11.50 14.14
N SER A 261 -9.02 -12.46 13.21
CA SER A 261 -7.88 -13.38 13.06
C SER A 261 -6.57 -12.62 12.84
N LEU A 262 -6.57 -11.60 11.97
CA LEU A 262 -5.39 -10.80 11.67
C LEU A 262 -4.87 -10.05 12.91
N LEU A 263 -5.77 -9.38 13.63
CA LEU A 263 -5.43 -8.64 14.85
C LEU A 263 -4.94 -9.57 15.97
N HIS A 264 -5.57 -10.75 16.09
CA HIS A 264 -5.21 -11.76 17.08
C HIS A 264 -3.84 -12.39 16.78
N ALA A 265 -3.57 -12.78 15.53
CA ALA A 265 -2.32 -13.42 15.11
C ALA A 265 -1.09 -12.58 15.43
N LYS A 266 -1.20 -11.25 15.29
CA LYS A 266 -0.13 -10.29 15.56
C LYS A 266 -0.13 -9.77 17.01
N LYS A 267 -1.06 -10.22 17.85
CA LYS A 267 -1.22 -9.80 19.26
C LYS A 267 -1.43 -8.29 19.44
N PHE A 268 -2.19 -7.65 18.54
CA PHE A 268 -2.51 -6.21 18.59
C PHE A 268 -3.81 -5.87 19.32
N LEU A 269 -4.37 -6.85 20.04
CA LEU A 269 -5.54 -6.67 20.90
C LEU A 269 -5.08 -6.64 22.35
N THR A 270 -5.43 -5.57 23.05
CA THR A 270 -5.37 -5.56 24.52
C THR A 270 -6.34 -6.61 25.09
N PRO A 271 -6.17 -7.08 26.34
CA PRO A 271 -7.11 -8.03 26.94
C PRO A 271 -8.57 -7.55 26.90
N SER A 272 -8.82 -6.25 27.14
CA SER A 272 -10.15 -5.66 27.07
C SER A 272 -10.71 -5.59 25.64
N GLU A 273 -9.87 -5.44 24.62
CA GLU A 273 -10.29 -5.50 23.22
C GLU A 273 -10.56 -6.94 22.79
N THR A 274 -9.74 -7.89 23.22
CA THR A 274 -9.96 -9.32 23.00
C THR A 274 -11.33 -9.72 23.53
N ASP A 275 -11.63 -9.41 24.79
CA ASP A 275 -12.92 -9.75 25.39
C ASP A 275 -14.10 -9.14 24.61
N PHE A 276 -13.98 -7.87 24.23
CA PHE A 276 -15.02 -7.16 23.51
C PHE A 276 -15.25 -7.67 22.09
N TYR A 277 -14.20 -7.75 21.27
CA TYR A 277 -14.31 -8.14 19.87
C TYR A 277 -14.71 -9.60 19.69
N PHE A 278 -14.18 -10.51 20.51
CA PHE A 278 -14.59 -11.91 20.46
C PHE A 278 -16.03 -12.10 20.95
N THR A 279 -16.49 -11.31 21.94
CA THR A 279 -17.89 -11.33 22.34
C THR A 279 -18.79 -10.81 21.23
N SER A 280 -18.43 -9.69 20.58
CA SER A 280 -19.16 -9.16 19.43
C SER A 280 -19.24 -10.18 18.29
N TYR A 281 -18.12 -10.86 17.99
CA TYR A 281 -18.07 -11.90 16.96
C TYR A 281 -19.04 -13.06 17.23
N VAL A 282 -19.19 -13.49 18.49
CA VAL A 282 -20.17 -14.53 18.87
C VAL A 282 -21.61 -14.02 18.71
N LEU A 283 -21.86 -12.77 19.07
CA LEU A 283 -23.19 -12.14 18.99
C LEU A 283 -23.64 -11.82 17.55
N ASP A 284 -22.70 -11.72 16.63
CA ASP A 284 -22.96 -11.49 15.20
C ASP A 284 -23.14 -12.77 14.37
N GLY A 285 -23.10 -13.95 15.02
CA GLY A 285 -23.26 -15.22 14.31
C GLY A 285 -21.94 -15.69 13.69
N PRO A 286 -21.04 -16.27 14.50
CA PRO A 286 -19.68 -16.61 14.07
C PRO A 286 -19.68 -17.67 12.97
N LEU A 287 -18.58 -17.82 12.24
CA LEU A 287 -18.34 -18.99 11.39
C LEU A 287 -17.75 -20.13 12.21
N ASN A 288 -18.01 -21.38 11.81
CA ASN A 288 -17.39 -22.53 12.46
C ASN A 288 -15.88 -22.55 12.16
N GLY A 289 -15.06 -22.90 13.15
CA GLY A 289 -13.61 -22.97 12.98
C GLY A 289 -12.85 -22.65 14.27
N GLN A 290 -11.52 -22.57 14.17
CA GLN A 290 -10.66 -22.32 15.33
C GLN A 290 -10.94 -20.97 15.99
N LEU A 291 -11.23 -19.94 15.21
CA LEU A 291 -11.57 -18.62 15.74
C LEU A 291 -12.83 -18.67 16.62
N PHE A 292 -13.83 -19.48 16.25
CA PHE A 292 -15.01 -19.68 17.08
C PHE A 292 -14.72 -20.49 18.34
N ASN A 293 -13.87 -21.52 18.27
CA ASN A 293 -13.44 -22.25 19.47
C ASN A 293 -12.70 -21.34 20.46
N LEU A 294 -11.86 -20.44 19.95
CA LEU A 294 -11.20 -19.41 20.76
C LEU A 294 -12.21 -18.44 21.37
N ALA A 295 -13.15 -17.95 20.57
CA ALA A 295 -14.23 -17.08 21.05
C ALA A 295 -15.05 -17.75 22.17
N TRP A 296 -15.40 -19.02 21.98
CA TRP A 296 -16.13 -19.84 22.95
C TRP A 296 -15.39 -19.90 24.30
N ASN A 297 -14.09 -20.14 24.27
CA ASN A 297 -13.26 -20.20 25.48
C ASN A 297 -13.20 -18.84 26.18
N ILE A 298 -13.05 -17.75 25.43
CA ILE A 298 -13.05 -16.38 25.97
C ILE A 298 -14.38 -16.09 26.68
N ILE A 299 -15.52 -16.43 26.07
CA ILE A 299 -16.83 -16.28 26.72
C ILE A 299 -16.90 -17.11 28.01
N GLY A 300 -16.40 -18.34 28.00
CA GLY A 300 -16.34 -19.20 29.19
C GLY A 300 -15.47 -18.62 30.32
N GLU A 301 -14.38 -17.93 29.99
CA GLU A 301 -13.55 -17.21 30.96
C GLU A 301 -14.26 -15.96 31.52
N LEU A 302 -14.96 -15.22 30.67
CA LEU A 302 -15.75 -14.06 31.07
C LEU A 302 -16.83 -14.46 32.09
N GLY A 303 -17.46 -15.62 31.94
CA GLY A 303 -18.40 -16.17 32.91
C GLY A 303 -17.83 -16.31 34.33
N LYS A 304 -16.52 -16.52 34.46
CA LYS A 304 -15.82 -16.68 35.75
C LYS A 304 -15.37 -15.33 36.36
N ASN A 305 -15.45 -14.22 35.62
CA ASN A 305 -14.92 -12.93 36.05
C ASN A 305 -15.89 -11.77 35.79
N HIS A 306 -16.65 -11.40 36.82
CA HIS A 306 -17.64 -10.31 36.77
C HIS A 306 -17.05 -8.97 36.31
N LYS A 307 -15.85 -8.59 36.77
CA LYS A 307 -15.22 -7.31 36.40
C LYS A 307 -14.91 -7.25 34.90
N ARG A 308 -14.47 -8.35 34.29
CA ARG A 308 -14.25 -8.42 32.84
C ARG A 308 -15.56 -8.29 32.07
N ARG A 309 -16.65 -8.93 32.54
CA ARG A 309 -17.98 -8.79 31.91
C ARG A 309 -18.50 -7.37 31.94
N GLU A 310 -18.42 -6.70 33.09
CA GLU A 310 -18.82 -5.30 33.22
C GLU A 310 -18.02 -4.40 32.29
N ALA A 311 -16.73 -4.66 32.10
CA ALA A 311 -15.90 -3.92 31.15
C ALA A 311 -16.34 -4.14 29.68
N VAL A 312 -16.71 -5.37 29.32
CA VAL A 312 -17.29 -5.67 27.99
C VAL A 312 -18.63 -4.98 27.81
N LEU A 313 -19.53 -5.07 28.79
CA LEU A 313 -20.83 -4.43 28.76
C LEU A 313 -20.73 -2.90 28.67
N ALA A 314 -19.79 -2.29 29.40
CA ALA A 314 -19.52 -0.86 29.33
C ALA A 314 -19.13 -0.41 27.91
N LYS A 315 -18.35 -1.22 27.19
CA LYS A 315 -18.04 -0.94 25.77
C LYS A 315 -19.27 -1.08 24.88
N PHE A 316 -20.11 -2.10 25.07
CA PHE A 316 -21.35 -2.23 24.31
C PHE A 316 -22.33 -1.07 24.56
N LYS A 317 -22.40 -0.56 25.79
CA LYS A 317 -23.22 0.62 26.15
C LYS A 317 -22.82 1.89 25.39
N GLN A 318 -21.57 1.99 24.96
CA GLN A 318 -21.05 3.12 24.17
C GLN A 318 -21.21 2.92 22.67
N SER A 319 -21.59 1.72 22.22
CA SER A 319 -21.77 1.42 20.81
C SER A 319 -23.10 1.98 20.30
N PRO A 320 -23.13 2.62 19.12
CA PRO A 320 -24.39 3.05 18.50
C PRO A 320 -25.31 1.87 18.13
N TRP A 321 -24.74 0.68 17.95
CA TRP A 321 -25.44 -0.54 17.58
C TRP A 321 -24.99 -1.71 18.43
N LEU A 322 -25.93 -2.53 18.87
CA LEU A 322 -25.66 -3.74 19.63
C LEU A 322 -25.65 -4.96 18.70
N PRO A 323 -24.56 -5.75 18.70
CA PRO A 323 -24.47 -6.95 17.88
C PRO A 323 -25.55 -7.97 18.27
N GLY A 324 -26.19 -8.55 17.28
CA GLY A 324 -27.33 -9.45 17.51
C GLY A 324 -27.85 -10.13 16.26
N ASP A 325 -27.02 -10.18 15.20
CA ASP A 325 -27.39 -10.89 13.98
C ASP A 325 -27.48 -12.40 14.21
N LEU A 326 -26.83 -12.92 15.24
CA LEU A 326 -27.04 -14.28 15.74
C LEU A 326 -28.54 -14.58 15.92
N PHE A 327 -29.33 -13.64 16.46
CA PHE A 327 -30.75 -13.88 16.76
C PHE A 327 -31.59 -14.09 15.50
N LYS A 328 -31.12 -13.62 14.34
CA LYS A 328 -31.81 -13.73 13.06
C LYS A 328 -31.47 -15.02 12.30
N THR A 329 -30.56 -15.84 12.82
CA THR A 329 -30.11 -17.05 12.13
C THR A 329 -31.26 -18.03 11.89
N SER A 330 -31.27 -18.68 10.71
CA SER A 330 -32.21 -19.74 10.40
C SER A 330 -31.90 -21.05 11.13
N ASN A 331 -30.63 -21.27 11.52
CA ASN A 331 -30.21 -22.48 12.22
C ASN A 331 -30.53 -22.42 13.72
N GLN A 332 -31.71 -22.95 14.08
CA GLN A 332 -32.24 -22.89 15.44
C GLN A 332 -31.44 -23.71 16.46
N GLU A 333 -30.87 -24.85 16.06
CA GLU A 333 -30.03 -25.67 16.96
C GLU A 333 -28.76 -24.92 17.35
N ARG A 334 -28.10 -24.33 16.34
CA ARG A 334 -26.92 -23.51 16.56
C ARG A 334 -27.22 -22.29 17.44
N LEU A 335 -28.35 -21.63 17.19
CA LEU A 335 -28.80 -20.51 18.01
C LEU A 335 -28.94 -20.94 19.48
N LYS A 336 -29.63 -22.05 19.76
CA LYS A 336 -29.82 -22.56 21.13
C LYS A 336 -28.50 -22.80 21.86
N ILE A 337 -27.54 -23.42 21.18
CA ILE A 337 -26.22 -23.72 21.75
C ILE A 337 -25.47 -22.43 22.13
N ILE A 338 -25.40 -21.47 21.21
CA ILE A 338 -24.69 -20.20 21.44
C ILE A 338 -25.43 -19.35 22.47
N MET A 339 -26.76 -19.33 22.45
CA MET A 339 -27.56 -18.62 23.44
C MET A 339 -27.36 -19.19 24.84
N SER A 340 -27.28 -20.51 24.99
CA SER A 340 -26.97 -21.15 26.27
C SER A 340 -25.58 -20.74 26.80
N LEU A 341 -24.58 -20.66 25.91
CA LEU A 341 -23.26 -20.13 26.26
C LEU A 341 -23.36 -18.68 26.76
N LEU A 342 -24.05 -17.81 26.01
CA LEU A 342 -24.16 -16.39 26.35
C LEU A 342 -24.97 -16.16 27.62
N SER A 343 -26.12 -16.80 27.78
CA SER A 343 -26.97 -16.64 28.97
C SER A 343 -26.28 -17.13 30.24
N LYS A 344 -25.46 -18.18 30.14
CA LYS A 344 -24.69 -18.71 31.28
C LYS A 344 -23.52 -17.80 31.66
N ASN A 345 -22.86 -17.19 30.67
CA ASN A 345 -21.57 -16.54 30.91
C ASN A 345 -21.60 -15.01 30.82
N ILE A 346 -22.53 -14.40 30.10
CA ILE A 346 -22.70 -12.94 29.98
C ILE A 346 -24.21 -12.59 29.92
N PRO A 347 -25.00 -12.97 30.94
CA PRO A 347 -26.44 -12.67 30.97
C PRO A 347 -26.73 -11.17 30.91
N GLU A 348 -25.84 -10.34 31.46
CA GLU A 348 -26.01 -8.89 31.56
C GLU A 348 -26.09 -8.22 30.17
N TYR A 349 -25.47 -8.82 29.15
CA TYR A 349 -25.61 -8.36 27.77
C TYR A 349 -27.02 -8.58 27.22
N LEU A 350 -27.60 -9.76 27.46
CA LEU A 350 -28.94 -10.10 26.98
C LEU A 350 -30.00 -9.20 27.62
N ASP A 351 -29.86 -8.95 28.93
CA ASP A 351 -30.73 -8.03 29.66
C ASP A 351 -30.61 -6.61 29.10
N TYR A 352 -29.39 -6.13 28.87
CA TYR A 352 -29.16 -4.81 28.29
C TYR A 352 -29.72 -4.70 26.87
N TYR A 353 -29.54 -5.72 26.03
CA TYR A 353 -30.08 -5.77 24.67
C TYR A 353 -31.61 -5.73 24.68
N ALA A 354 -32.25 -6.56 25.51
CA ALA A 354 -33.71 -6.61 25.65
C ALA A 354 -34.29 -5.28 26.13
N MET A 355 -33.68 -4.68 27.16
CA MET A 355 -34.07 -3.37 27.69
C MET A 355 -33.92 -2.28 26.64
N THR A 356 -32.78 -2.25 25.94
CA THR A 356 -32.50 -1.25 24.89
C THR A 356 -33.55 -1.33 23.78
N CYS A 357 -33.92 -2.56 23.36
CA CYS A 357 -34.99 -2.72 22.40
C CYS A 357 -36.33 -2.18 22.90
N ILE A 358 -36.77 -2.57 24.10
CA ILE A 358 -38.06 -2.15 24.66
C ILE A 358 -38.14 -0.62 24.72
N ARG A 359 -37.08 0.04 25.23
CA ARG A 359 -37.00 1.49 25.31
C ARG A 359 -37.06 2.15 23.93
N TYR A 360 -36.38 1.58 22.93
CA TYR A 360 -36.45 2.06 21.56
C TYR A 360 -37.86 1.94 20.96
N LEU A 361 -38.52 0.79 21.12
CA LEU A 361 -39.88 0.56 20.63
C LEU A 361 -40.91 1.49 21.30
N ARG A 362 -40.71 1.84 22.57
CA ARG A 362 -41.53 2.82 23.30
C ARG A 362 -41.23 4.29 22.96
N GLY A 363 -40.20 4.55 22.16
CA GLY A 363 -39.74 5.92 21.88
C GLY A 363 -39.01 6.60 23.04
N GLU A 364 -38.67 5.88 24.11
CA GLU A 364 -37.91 6.37 25.27
C GLU A 364 -36.40 6.49 24.99
N LEU A 365 -35.95 5.90 23.89
CA LEU A 365 -34.57 5.98 23.39
C LEU A 365 -34.61 6.38 21.92
N GLN A 366 -34.01 7.53 21.62
CA GLN A 366 -33.78 7.98 20.25
C GLN A 366 -32.28 7.90 19.93
N THR A 367 -31.99 7.35 18.76
CA THR A 367 -30.63 7.16 18.26
C THR A 367 -30.51 7.83 16.90
N PRO A 368 -29.46 8.62 16.63
CA PRO A 368 -29.28 9.30 15.35
C PRO A 368 -29.20 8.33 14.16
N THR A 369 -28.81 7.09 14.45
CA THR A 369 -28.55 6.06 13.44
C THR A 369 -29.75 5.12 13.23
N GLY A 370 -30.85 5.25 13.99
CA GLY A 370 -31.99 4.32 13.92
C GLY A 370 -31.85 3.12 14.87
N ASN A 371 -32.59 2.04 14.65
CA ASN A 371 -32.76 0.96 15.65
C ASN A 371 -31.41 0.39 16.18
N PRO A 372 -31.04 0.64 17.44
CA PRO A 372 -29.78 0.17 18.02
C PRO A 372 -29.73 -1.35 18.23
N THR A 373 -30.85 -2.05 18.09
CA THR A 373 -31.01 -3.49 18.35
C THR A 373 -31.66 -4.18 17.14
N PRO A 374 -30.92 -4.34 16.03
CA PRO A 374 -31.50 -4.79 14.76
C PRO A 374 -32.06 -6.23 14.81
N GLY A 375 -31.65 -7.05 15.79
CA GLY A 375 -32.13 -8.40 16.05
C GLY A 375 -33.27 -8.50 17.07
N CYS A 376 -33.84 -7.38 17.53
CA CYS A 376 -34.79 -7.39 18.64
C CYS A 376 -35.99 -8.33 18.44
N HIS A 377 -36.75 -8.17 17.36
CA HIS A 377 -37.95 -8.98 17.14
C HIS A 377 -37.62 -10.48 17.07
N ALA A 378 -36.46 -10.83 16.50
CA ALA A 378 -36.00 -12.21 16.38
C ALA A 378 -35.63 -12.80 17.75
N LEU A 379 -34.98 -12.01 18.62
CA LEU A 379 -34.69 -12.40 20.00
C LEU A 379 -35.97 -12.72 20.74
N PHE A 380 -36.93 -11.79 20.82
CA PHE A 380 -38.17 -11.98 21.58
C PHE A 380 -39.03 -13.14 21.05
N LYS A 381 -39.17 -13.25 19.72
CA LYS A 381 -39.90 -14.36 19.08
C LYS A 381 -39.35 -15.73 19.47
N THR A 382 -38.03 -15.84 19.62
CA THR A 382 -37.37 -17.11 19.93
C THR A 382 -37.31 -17.36 21.45
N SER A 383 -37.07 -16.30 22.23
CA SER A 383 -37.07 -16.37 23.70
C SER A 383 -38.42 -16.78 24.29
N ASP A 384 -39.54 -16.51 23.60
CA ASP A 384 -40.87 -16.99 23.99
C ASP A 384 -40.92 -18.51 24.17
N LYS A 385 -40.13 -19.26 23.37
CA LYS A 385 -40.07 -20.72 23.42
C LYS A 385 -39.00 -21.27 24.37
N GLU A 386 -37.85 -20.59 24.44
CA GLU A 386 -36.63 -21.15 25.05
C GLU A 386 -36.24 -20.53 26.41
N ASN A 387 -37.05 -19.60 26.94
CA ASN A 387 -36.85 -18.95 28.25
C ASN A 387 -35.48 -18.24 28.45
N TRP A 388 -34.87 -17.75 27.37
CA TRP A 388 -33.60 -17.01 27.45
C TRP A 388 -33.70 -15.63 28.09
N LEU A 389 -34.90 -15.04 28.12
CA LEU A 389 -35.17 -13.76 28.74
C LEU A 389 -36.16 -13.94 29.90
N PRO A 390 -35.95 -13.21 31.02
CA PRO A 390 -36.92 -13.13 32.11
C PRO A 390 -38.35 -12.76 31.64
N PRO A 391 -39.40 -13.28 32.30
CA PRO A 391 -40.80 -13.03 31.90
C PRO A 391 -41.19 -11.55 31.82
N HIS A 392 -40.61 -10.70 32.68
CA HIS A 392 -40.92 -9.26 32.70
C HIS A 392 -40.48 -8.56 31.40
N PHE A 393 -39.37 -8.97 30.78
CA PHE A 393 -38.97 -8.44 29.47
C PHE A 393 -39.97 -8.83 28.38
N LYS A 394 -40.45 -10.08 28.37
CA LYS A 394 -41.45 -10.55 27.39
C LYS A 394 -42.76 -9.77 27.51
N GLN A 395 -43.23 -9.52 28.74
CA GLN A 395 -44.42 -8.72 28.99
C GLN A 395 -44.22 -7.27 28.53
N ALA A 396 -43.11 -6.65 28.92
CA ALA A 396 -42.80 -5.27 28.56
C ALA A 396 -42.68 -5.09 27.04
N TYR A 397 -42.08 -6.05 26.32
CA TYR A 397 -42.01 -6.04 24.86
C TYR A 397 -43.39 -6.11 24.20
N LYS A 398 -44.29 -7.00 24.65
CA LYS A 398 -45.67 -7.08 24.14
C LYS A 398 -46.47 -5.78 24.33
N GLN A 399 -46.18 -5.03 25.39
CA GLN A 399 -46.79 -3.71 25.66
C GLN A 399 -46.18 -2.58 24.84
N SER A 400 -45.06 -2.82 24.15
CA SER A 400 -44.32 -1.81 23.38
C SER A 400 -44.53 -1.93 21.87
N LEU A 401 -45.22 -3.00 21.43
CA LEU A 401 -45.75 -3.16 20.08
C LEU A 401 -47.13 -2.50 20.02
#